data_AF-C5LMF0-F1
#
_entry.id   AF-C5LMF0-F1
#
_cell.length_a   1.000
_cell.length_b   1.000
_cell.length_c   1.000
_cell.angle_alpha   90.00
_cell.angle_beta   90.00
_cell.angle_gamma   90.00
#
_symmetry.space_group_name_H-M   'P 1'
#
loop_
_entity.id
_entity.type
_entity.pdbx_description
1 polymer ?
#
loop_
_entity_poly.entity_id
_entity_poly.type
_entity_poly.pdbx_seq_one_letter_code
_entity_poly.pdbx_strand_id
1 'polypeptide(L)'
;VLQEAKYINRSLHFLEQVINSLQLKASGQRFHVPYRNSLLTSVLRDSLAGNCMTVMVANVAVNLEAFDESVATCRFAQRCSRLVNNV
;
A
#
# COMPACT_ATOMS: atom_id res chain seq x y z
N VAL A 1 4.10 18.30 14.66
CA VAL A 1 4.86 18.14 13.40
C VAL A 1 5.62 16.81 13.29
N LEU A 2 6.75 16.59 13.97
CA LEU A 2 7.57 15.37 13.78
C LEU A 2 6.86 14.06 14.22
N GLN A 3 6.08 14.13 15.31
CA GLN A 3 5.25 13.01 15.79
C GLN A 3 4.16 12.64 14.78
N GLU A 4 3.44 13.62 14.23
CA GLU A 4 2.35 13.38 13.26
C GLU A 4 2.89 12.79 11.97
N ALA A 5 3.97 13.36 11.43
CA ALA A 5 4.66 12.81 10.26
C ALA A 5 5.08 11.36 10.47
N LYS A 6 5.57 11.02 11.68
CA LYS A 6 5.90 9.65 12.04
C LYS A 6 4.68 8.74 12.04
N TYR A 7 3.53 9.18 12.56
CA TYR A 7 2.29 8.39 12.53
C TYR A 7 1.75 8.17 11.11
N ILE A 8 1.83 9.19 10.25
CA ILE A 8 1.47 9.10 8.82
C ILE A 8 2.36 8.07 8.13
N ASN A 9 3.68 8.19 8.27
CA ASN A 9 4.60 7.24 7.64
C ASN A 9 4.47 5.82 8.21
N ARG A 10 4.10 5.68 9.49
CA ARG A 10 3.84 4.37 10.10
C ARG A 10 2.62 3.68 9.50
N SER A 11 1.52 4.38 9.25
CA SER A 11 0.33 3.77 8.62
C SER A 11 0.60 3.40 7.16
N LEU A 12 1.33 4.24 6.42
CA LEU A 12 1.78 3.94 5.05
C LEU A 12 2.72 2.72 5.00
N HIS A 13 3.63 2.59 5.97
CA HIS A 13 4.50 1.42 6.07
C HIS A 13 3.71 0.13 6.28
N PHE A 14 2.69 0.13 7.15
CA PHE A 14 1.84 -1.05 7.33
C PHE A 14 1.03 -1.38 6.08
N LEU A 15 0.57 -0.36 5.35
CA LEU A 15 -0.09 -0.55 4.06
C LEU A 15 0.83 -1.24 3.06
N GLU A 16 2.08 -0.81 2.96
CA GLU A 16 3.09 -1.45 2.12
C GLU A 16 3.35 -2.92 2.51
N GLN A 17 3.44 -3.22 3.81
CA GLN A 17 3.58 -4.61 4.28
C GLN A 17 2.41 -5.49 3.85
N VAL A 18 1.18 -4.98 3.90
CA VAL A 18 -0.02 -5.69 3.43
C VAL A 18 0.05 -5.96 1.94
N ILE A 19 0.40 -4.97 1.12
CA ILE A 19 0.51 -5.11 -0.34
C ILE A 19 1.57 -6.15 -0.71
N ASN A 20 2.74 -6.10 -0.09
CA ASN A 20 3.81 -7.09 -0.32
C ASN A 20 3.36 -8.50 0.08
N SER A 21 2.68 -8.63 1.24
CA SER A 21 2.14 -9.91 1.70
C SER A 21 1.09 -10.49 0.75
N LEU A 22 0.27 -9.64 0.14
CA LEU A 22 -0.73 -10.04 -0.85
C LEU A 22 -0.10 -10.52 -2.15
N GLN A 23 0.98 -9.90 -2.60
CA GLN A 23 1.73 -10.37 -3.76
C GLN A 23 2.38 -11.74 -3.51
N LEU A 24 2.96 -11.96 -2.33
CA LEU A 24 3.49 -13.28 -1.94
C LEU A 24 2.37 -14.32 -1.91
N LYS A 25 1.20 -13.97 -1.36
CA LYS A 25 0.02 -14.84 -1.35
C LYS A 25 -0.45 -15.19 -2.77
N ALA A 26 -0.45 -14.23 -3.69
CA ALA A 26 -0.81 -14.45 -5.10
C ALA A 26 0.20 -15.38 -5.81
N SER A 27 1.47 -15.39 -5.39
CA SER A 27 2.48 -16.33 -5.90
C SER A 27 2.37 -17.77 -5.35
N GLY A 28 1.31 -18.07 -4.60
CA GLY A 28 1.05 -19.40 -4.04
C GLY A 28 1.67 -19.64 -2.66
N GLN A 29 2.33 -18.65 -2.07
CA GLN A 29 2.87 -18.79 -0.71
C GLN A 29 1.75 -18.62 0.32
N ARG A 30 1.60 -19.58 1.23
CA ARG A 30 0.69 -19.45 2.38
C ARG A 30 1.30 -18.45 3.37
N PHE A 31 0.83 -17.21 3.33
CA PHE A 31 1.33 -16.14 4.19
C PHE A 31 0.19 -15.39 4.88
N HIS A 32 0.38 -15.06 6.16
CA HIS A 32 -0.55 -14.23 6.92
C HIS A 32 -0.45 -12.78 6.48
N VAL A 33 -1.57 -12.18 6.05
CA VAL A 33 -1.61 -10.77 5.64
C VAL A 33 -1.97 -9.88 6.84
N PRO A 34 -1.08 -8.95 7.26
CA PRO A 34 -1.19 -8.26 8.54
C PRO A 34 -2.11 -7.02 8.52
N TYR A 35 -3.35 -7.16 8.02
CA TYR A 35 -4.31 -6.04 7.95
C TYR A 35 -4.61 -5.38 9.31
N ARG A 36 -4.40 -6.08 10.42
CA ARG A 36 -4.70 -5.60 11.78
C ARG A 36 -3.61 -4.72 12.38
N ASN A 37 -2.46 -4.56 11.73
CA ASN A 37 -1.35 -3.76 12.27
C ASN A 37 -1.63 -2.25 12.28
N SER A 38 -2.62 -1.78 11.51
CA SER A 38 -3.08 -0.40 11.54
C SER A 38 -4.58 -0.30 11.26
N LEU A 39 -5.20 0.79 11.73
CA LEU A 39 -6.59 1.09 11.38
C LEU A 39 -6.77 1.25 9.86
N LEU A 40 -5.85 1.95 9.19
CA LEU A 40 -5.87 2.17 7.75
C LEU A 40 -5.96 0.83 6.98
N THR A 41 -5.06 -0.10 7.27
CA THR A 41 -5.06 -1.42 6.62
C THR A 41 -6.26 -2.26 6.98
N SER A 42 -6.83 -2.08 8.18
CA SER A 42 -8.02 -2.82 8.58
C SER A 42 -9.26 -2.37 7.81
N VAL A 43 -9.40 -1.05 7.60
CA VAL A 43 -10.50 -0.46 6.83
C VAL A 43 -10.39 -0.82 5.35
N LEU A 44 -9.17 -0.79 4.79
CA LEU A 44 -8.93 -1.07 3.36
C LEU A 44 -8.88 -2.57 3.02
N ARG A 45 -9.19 -3.47 3.97
CA ARG A 45 -9.10 -4.91 3.76
C ARG A 45 -9.86 -5.38 2.51
N ASP A 46 -11.11 -4.93 2.36
CA ASP A 46 -11.97 -5.38 1.26
C ASP A 46 -11.59 -4.72 -0.08
N SER A 47 -10.95 -3.55 -0.04
CA SER A 47 -10.39 -2.86 -1.21
C SER A 47 -9.09 -3.50 -1.71
N LEU A 48 -8.30 -4.10 -0.81
CA LEU A 48 -6.99 -4.66 -1.10
C LEU A 48 -7.06 -6.20 -1.16
N ALA A 49 -7.38 -6.75 -2.33
CA ALA A 49 -7.60 -8.17 -2.60
C ALA A 49 -8.89 -8.78 -2.00
N GLY A 50 -9.93 -7.96 -1.83
CA GLY A 50 -11.28 -8.38 -1.44
C GLY A 50 -12.31 -8.22 -2.54
N ASN A 51 -13.57 -7.98 -2.16
CA ASN A 51 -14.72 -7.86 -3.05
C ASN A 51 -15.06 -6.38 -3.35
N CYS A 52 -14.13 -5.67 -3.97
CA CYS A 52 -14.31 -4.26 -4.31
C CYS A 52 -13.53 -3.90 -5.57
N MET A 53 -14.09 -3.10 -6.48
CA MET A 53 -13.31 -2.48 -7.54
C MET A 53 -12.51 -1.31 -6.95
N THR A 54 -11.18 -1.36 -7.05
CA THR A 54 -10.30 -0.40 -6.39
C THR A 54 -9.39 0.29 -7.40
N VAL A 55 -9.27 1.61 -7.27
CA VAL A 55 -8.39 2.46 -8.08
C VAL A 55 -7.42 3.18 -7.15
N MET A 56 -6.15 3.21 -7.52
CA MET A 56 -5.13 4.01 -6.84
C MET A 56 -4.80 5.24 -7.68
N VAL A 57 -4.80 6.42 -7.05
CA VAL A 57 -4.33 7.67 -7.65
C VAL A 57 -2.96 8.00 -7.07
N ALA A 58 -1.94 8.10 -7.92
CA ALA A 58 -0.58 8.41 -7.52
C ALA A 58 -0.27 9.88 -7.81
N ASN A 59 -0.07 10.68 -6.76
CA ASN A 59 0.33 12.07 -6.88
C ASN A 59 1.85 12.17 -6.76
N VAL A 60 2.49 12.76 -7.76
CA VAL A 60 3.95 12.89 -7.85
C VAL A 60 4.34 14.36 -8.00
N ALA A 61 5.55 14.70 -7.56
CA ALA A 61 6.10 16.04 -7.68
C ALA A 61 7.24 16.06 -8.72
N VAL A 62 7.38 17.18 -9.43
CA VAL A 62 8.36 17.34 -10.53
C VAL A 62 9.63 18.09 -10.10
N ASN A 63 9.71 18.53 -8.84
CA ASN A 63 10.89 19.21 -8.30
C ASN A 63 11.98 18.21 -7.90
N LEU A 64 13.24 18.59 -8.08
CA LEU A 64 14.41 17.74 -7.79
C LEU A 64 14.48 17.29 -6.33
N GLU A 65 14.05 18.14 -5.39
CA GLU A 65 14.06 17.83 -3.94
C GLU A 65 13.13 16.66 -3.57
N ALA A 66 12.08 16.43 -4.35
CA ALA A 66 11.09 15.37 -4.12
C ALA A 66 11.22 14.22 -5.12
N PHE A 67 12.31 14.17 -5.90
CA PHE A 67 12.49 13.18 -6.95
C PHE A 67 12.45 11.75 -6.39
N ASP A 68 13.21 11.49 -5.33
CA ASP A 68 13.29 10.16 -4.71
C ASP A 68 11.95 9.70 -4.14
N GLU A 69 11.21 10.60 -3.49
CA GLU A 69 9.87 10.33 -2.94
C GLU A 69 8.83 10.11 -4.05
N SER A 70 8.95 10.83 -5.16
CA SER A 70 8.09 10.63 -6.33
C SER A 70 8.36 9.27 -6.99
N VAL A 71 9.63 8.86 -7.08
CA VAL A 71 10.01 7.51 -7.54
C VAL A 71 9.49 6.45 -6.57
N ALA A 72 9.58 6.66 -5.25
CA ALA A 72 9.03 5.75 -4.25
C ALA A 72 7.52 5.57 -4.42
N THR A 73 6.78 6.67 -4.65
CA THR A 73 5.35 6.67 -4.94
C THR A 73 5.02 5.87 -6.21
N CYS A 74 5.77 6.06 -7.29
CA CYS A 74 5.60 5.28 -8.53
C CYS A 74 5.84 3.78 -8.32
N ARG A 75 6.90 3.41 -7.59
CA ARG A 75 7.19 2.01 -7.25
C ARG A 75 6.07 1.39 -6.41
N PHE A 76 5.52 2.16 -5.47
CA PHE A 76 4.38 1.73 -4.65
C PHE A 76 3.12 1.52 -5.53
N ALA A 77 2.82 2.45 -6.44
CA ALA A 77 1.71 2.32 -7.39
C ALA A 77 1.85 1.08 -8.27
N GLN A 78 3.05 0.79 -8.76
CA GLN A 78 3.34 -0.42 -9.53
C GLN A 78 3.11 -1.71 -8.71
N ARG A 79 3.31 -1.68 -7.39
CA ARG A 79 2.98 -2.83 -6.54
C ARG A 79 1.48 -2.99 -6.38
N CYS A 80 0.76 -1.89 -6.13
CA CYS A 80 -0.69 -1.89 -6.03
C CYS A 80 -1.38 -2.37 -7.31
N SER A 81 -0.86 -2.01 -8.49
CA SER A 81 -1.43 -2.40 -9.78
C SER A 81 -1.38 -3.91 -10.07
N ARG A 82 -0.57 -4.66 -9.29
CA ARG A 82 -0.46 -6.13 -9.41
C ARG A 82 -1.42 -6.87 -8.47
N LEU A 83 -2.14 -6.14 -7.62
CA LEU A 83 -3.18 -6.75 -6.78
C LEU A 83 -4.36 -7.17 -7.64
N VAL A 84 -4.91 -8.33 -7.32
CA VAL A 84 -6.10 -8.87 -7.98
C VAL A 84 -7.20 -8.95 -6.93
N ASN A 85 -8.33 -8.31 -7.22
CA ASN A 85 -9.53 -8.35 -6.39
C ASN A 85 -10.48 -9.44 -6.91
N ASN A 86 -11.22 -10.06 -6.00
CA ASN A 86 -12.21 -11.09 -6.32
C ASN A 86 -13.59 -10.43 -6.35
N VAL A 87 -13.83 -9.66 -7.42
CA VAL A 87 -15.13 -9.02 -7.70
C VAL A 87 -16.03 -10.00 -8.43
#